data_AF-A0A358UX62-F1
#
_entry.id   AF-A0A358UX62-F1
#
_cell.length_a   1.000
_cell.length_b   1.000
_cell.length_c   1.000
_cell.angle_alpha   90.00
_cell.angle_beta   90.00
_cell.angle_gamma   90.00
#
_symmetry.space_group_name_H-M   'P 1'
#
loop_
_entity.id
_entity.type
_entity.pdbx_description
1 polymer ?
#
loop_
_entity_poly.entity_id
_entity_poly.type
_entity_poly.pdbx_seq_one_letter_code
_entity_poly.pdbx_strand_id
1 'polypeptide(L)'
;AKVRGATGAKRAIIALKKKYKSAWSELEKHAKKFGVELFPLGSFYPAGDEVTLVYEVTGRVIPEASLPMNVGCLVQNVHTLCWIDDADSGAPVTERYVTVGGAVRHPTTFLAPIGTPVSDLIEKAGGASVENYVIIDGGPMMGKFV
;
A
#
# COMPACT_ATOMS: atom_id res chain seq x y z
N ALA A 1 -6.87 -0.52 -15.90
CA ALA A 1 -7.68 -1.26 -16.89
C ALA A 1 -7.20 -2.71 -17.07
N LYS A 2 -5.89 -2.95 -17.18
CA LYS A 2 -5.29 -4.27 -17.42
C LYS A 2 -5.65 -5.34 -16.39
N VAL A 3 -5.41 -5.09 -15.09
CA VAL A 3 -5.75 -6.03 -14.01
C VAL A 3 -7.25 -6.38 -13.99
N ARG A 4 -8.13 -5.40 -14.20
CA ARG A 4 -9.59 -5.63 -14.31
C ARG A 4 -9.93 -6.57 -15.47
N GLY A 5 -9.30 -6.37 -16.63
CA GLY A 5 -9.47 -7.24 -17.80
C GLY A 5 -8.95 -8.67 -17.56
N ALA A 6 -7.74 -8.80 -17.03
CA ALA A 6 -7.11 -10.10 -16.77
C ALA A 6 -7.87 -10.96 -15.73
N THR A 7 -8.57 -10.31 -14.80
CA THR A 7 -9.31 -10.99 -13.73
C THR A 7 -10.79 -11.20 -14.04
N GLY A 8 -11.31 -10.59 -15.11
CA GLY A 8 -12.75 -10.57 -15.40
C GLY A 8 -13.57 -9.77 -14.37
N ALA A 9 -12.94 -8.92 -13.57
CA ALA A 9 -13.62 -8.15 -12.54
C ALA A 9 -14.62 -7.15 -13.15
N LYS A 10 -15.88 -7.20 -12.70
CA LYS A 10 -16.96 -6.33 -13.21
C LYS A 10 -16.90 -4.90 -12.66
N ARG A 11 -16.28 -4.71 -11.49
CA ARG A 11 -16.13 -3.43 -10.79
C ARG A 11 -14.67 -3.24 -10.39
N ALA A 12 -14.21 -2.00 -10.39
CA ALA A 12 -12.90 -1.61 -9.87
C ALA A 12 -13.10 -0.45 -8.89
N ILE A 13 -12.54 -0.59 -7.69
CA ILE A 13 -12.79 0.31 -6.59
C ILE A 13 -11.44 0.68 -5.97
N ILE A 14 -11.18 1.98 -5.80
CA ILE A 14 -10.04 2.47 -5.02
C ILE A 14 -10.58 2.97 -3.68
N ALA A 15 -10.18 2.28 -2.61
CA ALA A 15 -10.54 2.67 -1.25
C ALA A 15 -9.42 3.54 -0.65
N LEU A 16 -9.74 4.76 -0.20
CA LEU A 16 -8.75 5.71 0.30
C LEU A 16 -9.23 6.40 1.58
N LYS A 17 -8.33 6.66 2.54
CA LYS A 17 -8.70 7.40 3.75
C LYS A 17 -9.09 8.84 3.41
N LYS A 18 -10.23 9.32 3.91
CA LYS A 18 -10.75 10.69 3.65
C LYS A 18 -9.75 11.82 3.96
N LYS A 19 -8.80 11.59 4.88
CA LYS A 19 -7.81 12.60 5.28
C LYS A 19 -6.84 13.00 4.16
N TYR A 20 -6.64 12.16 3.14
CA TYR A 20 -5.71 12.41 2.04
C TYR A 20 -6.33 13.28 0.94
N LYS A 21 -6.69 14.51 1.28
CA LYS A 21 -7.46 15.42 0.41
C LYS A 21 -6.84 15.65 -0.97
N SER A 22 -5.51 15.76 -1.06
CA SER A 22 -4.80 15.94 -2.33
C SER A 22 -4.94 14.73 -3.25
N ALA A 23 -4.71 13.53 -2.72
CA ALA A 23 -4.87 12.27 -3.45
C ALA A 23 -6.34 12.04 -3.86
N TRP A 24 -7.29 12.38 -2.98
CA TRP A 24 -8.72 12.36 -3.31
C TRP A 24 -9.05 13.22 -4.52
N SER A 25 -8.64 14.49 -4.49
CA SER A 25 -8.90 15.42 -5.60
C SER A 25 -8.29 14.92 -6.91
N GLU A 26 -7.10 14.33 -6.87
CA GLU A 26 -6.43 13.83 -8.08
C GLU A 26 -7.11 12.56 -8.64
N LEU A 27 -7.53 11.65 -7.76
CA LEU A 27 -8.27 10.46 -8.16
C LEU A 27 -9.63 10.83 -8.74
N GLU A 28 -10.36 11.78 -8.17
CA GLU A 28 -11.69 12.19 -8.65
C GLU A 28 -11.66 12.67 -10.11
N LYS A 29 -10.61 13.40 -10.51
CA LYS A 29 -10.42 13.87 -11.89
C LYS A 29 -10.34 12.72 -12.90
N HIS A 30 -9.79 11.58 -12.50
CA HIS A 30 -9.44 10.48 -13.40
C HIS A 30 -10.34 9.26 -13.27
N ALA A 31 -10.88 8.98 -12.07
CA ALA A 31 -11.56 7.74 -11.75
C ALA A 31 -12.74 7.45 -12.70
N LYS A 32 -13.56 8.46 -12.98
CA LYS A 32 -14.71 8.35 -13.90
C LYS A 32 -14.29 7.96 -15.32
N LYS A 33 -13.18 8.51 -15.82
CA LYS A 33 -12.64 8.20 -17.16
C LYS A 33 -12.29 6.71 -17.30
N PHE A 34 -11.83 6.08 -16.23
CA PHE A 34 -11.42 4.67 -16.23
C PHE A 34 -12.51 3.70 -15.72
N GLY A 35 -13.69 4.23 -15.36
CA GLY A 35 -14.75 3.44 -14.73
C GLY A 35 -14.30 2.83 -13.40
N VAL A 36 -13.60 3.62 -12.59
CA VAL A 36 -13.17 3.24 -11.24
C VAL A 36 -14.04 4.00 -10.24
N GLU A 37 -14.57 3.28 -9.26
CA GLU A 37 -15.32 3.85 -8.14
C GLU A 37 -14.35 4.25 -7.03
N LEU A 38 -14.62 5.36 -6.35
CA LEU A 38 -13.84 5.76 -5.19
C LEU A 38 -14.64 5.50 -3.91
N PHE A 39 -14.03 4.80 -2.96
CA PHE A 39 -14.67 4.47 -1.68
C PHE A 39 -13.94 5.16 -0.52
N PRO A 40 -14.63 6.03 0.23
CA PRO A 40 -13.98 6.78 1.28
C PRO A 40 -13.90 6.01 2.60
N LEU A 41 -12.67 5.70 3.02
CA LEU A 41 -12.40 4.96 4.25
C LEU A 41 -12.30 5.87 5.48
N GLY A 42 -12.69 5.31 6.62
CA GLY A 42 -12.38 5.85 7.94
C GLY A 42 -10.87 5.92 8.21
N SER A 43 -10.47 6.81 9.12
CA SER A 43 -9.05 7.01 9.47
C SER A 43 -8.68 6.29 10.77
N PHE A 44 -8.84 4.97 10.78
CA PHE A 44 -8.47 4.11 11.91
C PHE A 44 -7.75 2.84 11.43
N TYR A 45 -7.10 2.14 12.34
CA TYR A 45 -6.58 0.79 12.12
C TYR A 45 -7.60 -0.21 12.69
N PRO A 46 -7.95 -1.30 11.98
CA PRO A 46 -7.38 -1.82 10.73
C PRO A 46 -8.23 -1.51 9.48
N ALA A 47 -8.71 -0.28 9.26
CA ALA A 47 -9.61 0.04 8.13
C ALA A 47 -9.08 -0.28 6.71
N GLY A 48 -7.78 -0.55 6.56
CA GLY A 48 -7.16 -0.94 5.29
C GLY A 48 -6.83 -2.43 5.18
N ASP A 49 -7.20 -3.23 6.17
CA ASP A 49 -7.09 -4.69 6.13
C ASP A 49 -8.04 -5.27 5.07
N GLU A 50 -7.63 -6.35 4.40
CA GLU A 50 -8.39 -6.89 3.26
C GLU A 50 -9.78 -7.41 3.67
N VAL A 51 -9.91 -8.01 4.86
CA VAL A 51 -11.19 -8.51 5.37
C VAL A 51 -12.13 -7.36 5.66
N THR A 52 -11.61 -6.33 6.32
CA THR A 52 -12.37 -5.11 6.63
C THR A 52 -12.79 -4.38 5.36
N LEU A 53 -11.88 -4.25 4.38
CA LEU A 53 -12.15 -3.58 3.11
C LEU A 53 -13.24 -4.27 2.30
N VAL A 54 -13.19 -5.61 2.20
CA VAL A 54 -14.22 -6.36 1.46
C VAL A 54 -15.59 -6.14 2.09
N TYR A 55 -15.69 -6.20 3.42
CA TYR A 55 -16.94 -5.98 4.12
C TYR A 55 -17.46 -4.55 3.94
N GLU A 56 -16.64 -3.54 4.20
CA GLU A 56 -17.03 -2.12 4.08
C GLU A 56 -17.49 -1.74 2.66
N VAL A 57 -16.81 -2.28 1.64
CA VAL A 57 -17.06 -1.91 0.23
C VAL A 57 -18.21 -2.73 -0.37
N THR A 58 -18.38 -4.00 0.02
CA THR A 58 -19.28 -4.94 -0.68
C THR A 58 -20.38 -5.53 0.20
N GLY A 59 -20.28 -5.38 1.52
CA GLY A 59 -21.15 -6.05 2.49
C GLY A 59 -20.91 -7.56 2.61
N ARG A 60 -19.92 -8.12 1.89
CA ARG A 60 -19.60 -9.54 1.94
C ARG A 60 -18.71 -9.84 3.13
N VAL A 61 -19.04 -10.92 3.84
CA VAL A 61 -18.24 -11.45 4.93
C VAL A 61 -17.33 -12.53 4.37
N ILE A 62 -16.02 -12.41 4.61
CA ILE A 62 -15.06 -13.46 4.30
C ILE A 62 -15.14 -14.51 5.43
N PRO A 63 -15.40 -15.79 5.12
CA PRO A 63 -15.39 -16.85 6.13
C PRO A 63 -14.02 -16.95 6.82
N GLU A 64 -13.99 -17.45 8.05
CA GLU A 64 -12.74 -17.68 8.77
C GLU A 64 -11.77 -18.54 7.95
N ALA A 65 -10.47 -18.20 8.03
CA ALA A 65 -9.39 -18.86 7.30
C ALA A 65 -9.56 -18.92 5.77
N SER A 66 -10.42 -18.07 5.19
CA SER A 66 -10.63 -17.95 3.75
C SER A 66 -10.04 -16.66 3.18
N LEU A 67 -9.91 -16.59 1.85
CA LEU A 67 -9.37 -15.43 1.15
C LEU A 67 -10.49 -14.57 0.54
N PRO A 68 -10.24 -13.28 0.25
CA PRO A 68 -11.17 -12.42 -0.49
C PRO A 68 -11.68 -13.04 -1.81
N MET A 69 -10.84 -13.85 -2.47
CA MET A 69 -11.17 -14.48 -3.73
C MET A 69 -12.35 -15.47 -3.60
N ASN A 70 -12.51 -16.11 -2.43
CA ASN A 70 -13.62 -17.02 -2.14
C ASN A 70 -14.99 -16.31 -2.16
N VAL A 71 -15.01 -14.99 -1.95
CA VAL A 71 -16.21 -14.16 -2.04
C VAL A 71 -16.22 -13.26 -3.30
N GLY A 72 -15.42 -13.61 -4.31
CA GLY A 72 -15.36 -12.92 -5.60
C GLY A 72 -14.74 -11.52 -5.52
N CYS A 73 -13.81 -11.31 -4.60
CA CYS A 73 -13.09 -10.06 -4.42
C CYS A 73 -11.58 -10.27 -4.61
N LEU A 74 -10.92 -9.33 -5.27
CA LEU A 74 -9.46 -9.25 -5.32
C LEU A 74 -9.04 -7.92 -4.70
N VAL A 75 -8.26 -7.99 -3.63
CA VAL A 75 -7.70 -6.81 -2.97
C VAL A 75 -6.21 -6.76 -3.31
N GLN A 76 -5.75 -5.59 -3.75
CA GLN A 76 -4.35 -5.37 -4.13
C GLN A 76 -3.87 -4.03 -3.58
N ASN A 77 -2.61 -3.99 -3.16
CA ASN A 77 -1.97 -2.75 -2.77
C ASN A 77 -1.77 -1.84 -3.99
N VAL A 78 -1.80 -0.52 -3.78
CA VAL A 78 -1.71 0.46 -4.88
C VAL A 78 -0.37 0.31 -5.64
N HIS A 79 0.74 0.17 -4.92
CA HIS A 79 2.06 0.03 -5.53
C HIS A 79 2.20 -1.28 -6.33
N THR A 80 1.56 -2.36 -5.89
CA THR A 80 1.51 -3.61 -6.66
C THR A 80 0.87 -3.36 -8.03
N LEU A 81 -0.20 -2.58 -8.10
CA LEU A 81 -0.84 -2.22 -9.37
C LEU A 81 0.04 -1.33 -10.24
N CYS A 82 0.81 -0.40 -9.66
CA CYS A 82 1.78 0.41 -10.38
C CYS A 82 2.89 -0.45 -10.99
N TRP A 83 3.50 -1.33 -10.19
CA TRP A 83 4.56 -2.21 -10.69
C TRP A 83 4.08 -3.23 -11.72
N ILE A 84 2.82 -3.66 -11.67
CA ILE A 84 2.24 -4.50 -12.74
C ILE A 84 2.23 -3.74 -14.07
N ASP A 85 1.97 -2.43 -14.06
CA ASP A 85 1.97 -1.62 -15.29
C ASP A 85 3.38 -1.45 -15.86
N ASP A 86 4.37 -1.22 -14.99
CA ASP A 86 5.78 -1.15 -15.36
C ASP A 86 6.28 -2.51 -15.91
N ALA A 87 5.94 -3.61 -15.22
CA ALA A 87 6.32 -4.97 -15.60
C ALA A 87 5.71 -5.40 -16.93
N ASP A 88 4.48 -4.99 -17.22
CA ASP A 88 3.84 -5.20 -18.53
C ASP A 88 4.59 -4.48 -19.67
N SER A 89 5.31 -3.41 -19.35
CA SER A 89 6.21 -2.71 -20.27
C SER A 89 7.62 -3.34 -20.33
N GLY A 90 7.82 -4.49 -19.68
CA GLY A 90 9.08 -5.21 -19.63
C GLY A 90 10.06 -4.72 -18.55
N ALA A 91 9.66 -3.77 -17.71
CA ALA A 91 10.53 -3.24 -16.65
C ALA A 91 10.51 -4.19 -15.42
N PRO A 92 11.67 -4.70 -14.98
CA PRO A 92 11.72 -5.54 -13.78
C PRO A 92 11.46 -4.73 -12.51
N VAL A 93 10.90 -5.37 -11.49
CA VAL A 93 10.75 -4.76 -10.15
C VAL A 93 12.07 -4.93 -9.39
N THR A 94 12.93 -3.92 -9.45
CA THR A 94 14.24 -3.92 -8.78
C THR A 94 14.30 -3.05 -7.54
N GLU A 95 13.26 -2.26 -7.28
CA GLU A 95 13.21 -1.28 -6.21
C GLU A 95 11.92 -1.39 -5.39
N ARG A 96 11.97 -0.89 -4.16
CA ARG A 96 10.83 -0.83 -3.25
C ARG A 96 10.81 0.49 -2.50
N TYR A 97 9.60 0.96 -2.19
CA TYR A 97 9.44 2.08 -1.26
C TYR A 97 9.66 1.62 0.18
N VAL A 98 10.58 2.29 0.88
CA VAL A 98 10.92 2.04 2.27
C VAL A 98 10.80 3.36 3.04
N THR A 99 9.96 3.38 4.07
CA THR A 99 9.82 4.53 4.97
C THR A 99 10.72 4.33 6.17
N VAL A 100 11.71 5.21 6.34
CA VAL A 100 12.55 5.31 7.53
C VAL A 100 11.97 6.39 8.43
N GLY A 101 11.53 6.00 9.62
CA GLY A 101 10.95 6.90 10.62
C GLY A 101 11.46 6.59 12.02
N GLY A 102 10.84 7.22 13.04
CA GLY A 102 11.28 7.06 14.43
C GLY A 102 12.49 7.94 14.75
N ALA A 103 13.51 7.36 15.38
CA ALA A 103 14.67 8.09 15.90
C ALA A 103 15.75 8.35 14.84
N VAL A 104 15.37 9.03 13.75
CA VAL A 104 16.27 9.52 12.69
C VAL A 104 16.14 11.03 12.54
N ARG A 105 17.18 11.71 12.04
CA ARG A 105 17.16 13.18 11.90
C ARG A 105 16.17 13.67 10.85
N HIS A 106 16.01 12.92 9.76
CA HIS A 106 15.16 13.28 8.63
C HIS A 106 14.27 12.09 8.22
N PRO A 107 13.13 11.86 8.89
CA PRO A 107 12.19 10.82 8.51
C PRO A 107 11.77 10.95 7.05
N THR A 108 12.03 9.90 6.25
CA THR A 108 11.95 9.96 4.79
C THR A 108 11.44 8.65 4.23
N THR A 109 10.68 8.72 3.13
CA THR A 109 10.35 7.54 2.31
C THR A 109 11.25 7.53 1.08
N PHE A 110 12.02 6.47 0.93
CA PHE A 110 12.95 6.25 -0.19
C PHE A 110 12.36 5.25 -1.17
N LEU A 111 12.61 5.45 -2.47
CA LEU A 111 12.62 4.37 -3.44
C LEU A 111 14.04 3.80 -3.45
N ALA A 112 14.20 2.56 -3.04
CA ALA A 112 15.52 1.95 -2.84
C ALA A 112 15.62 0.59 -3.55
N PRO A 113 16.80 0.24 -4.10
CA PRO A 113 17.05 -1.10 -4.63
C PRO A 113 16.77 -2.19 -3.60
N ILE A 114 16.19 -3.30 -4.06
CA ILE A 114 15.97 -4.46 -3.21
C ILE A 114 17.32 -4.99 -2.72
N GLY A 115 17.44 -5.18 -1.40
CA GLY A 115 18.68 -5.58 -0.75
C GLY A 115 19.54 -4.42 -0.23
N THR A 116 19.10 -3.17 -0.39
CA THR A 116 19.79 -2.01 0.22
C THR A 116 19.88 -2.20 1.75
N PRO A 117 21.09 -2.09 2.36
CA PRO A 117 21.25 -2.20 3.80
C PRO A 117 20.42 -1.14 4.55
N VAL A 118 19.85 -1.51 5.69
CA VAL A 118 19.09 -0.57 6.54
C VAL A 118 20.00 0.55 7.05
N SER A 119 21.26 0.25 7.34
CA SER A 119 22.29 1.24 7.72
C SER A 119 22.37 2.40 6.72
N ASP A 120 22.42 2.09 5.43
CA ASP A 120 22.56 3.09 4.36
C ASP A 120 21.34 4.00 4.29
N LEU A 121 20.15 3.46 4.54
CA LEU A 121 18.91 4.23 4.57
C LEU A 121 18.84 5.12 5.81
N ILE A 122 19.33 4.66 6.96
CA ILE A 122 19.45 5.46 8.19
C ILE A 122 20.43 6.62 7.98
N GLU A 123 21.60 6.35 7.39
CA GLU A 123 22.58 7.38 7.07
C GLU A 123 22.02 8.42 6.09
N LYS A 124 21.33 7.98 5.03
CA LYS A 124 20.63 8.88 4.09
C LYS A 124 19.51 9.68 4.75
N ALA A 125 18.91 9.17 5.83
CA ALA A 125 17.97 9.90 6.68
C ALA A 125 18.67 10.84 7.69
N GLY A 126 19.97 11.12 7.53
CA GLY A 126 20.76 11.99 8.41
C GLY A 126 21.32 11.29 9.65
N GLY A 127 21.26 9.96 9.70
CA GLY A 127 21.68 9.17 10.85
C GLY A 127 20.63 9.14 11.98
N ALA A 128 20.93 8.33 12.99
CA ALA A 128 20.10 8.24 14.19
C ALA A 128 20.12 9.57 14.98
N SER A 129 18.97 9.90 15.58
CA SER A 129 18.84 11.05 16.47
C SER A 129 19.16 10.74 17.94
N VAL A 130 19.39 9.46 18.25
CA VAL A 130 19.74 8.94 19.58
C VAL A 130 20.93 7.99 19.47
N GLU A 131 21.66 7.83 20.56
CA GLU A 131 22.84 6.95 20.63
C GLU A 131 22.45 5.46 20.59
N ASN A 132 21.44 5.08 21.37
CA ASN A 132 20.96 3.70 21.47
C ASN A 132 19.57 3.59 20.87
N TYR A 133 19.40 2.69 19.91
CA TYR A 133 18.13 2.40 19.26
C TYR A 133 18.03 0.93 18.89
N VAL A 134 16.80 0.50 18.62
CA VAL A 134 16.49 -0.80 18.01
C VAL A 134 15.80 -0.55 16.69
N ILE A 135 15.99 -1.45 15.73
CA ILE A 135 15.34 -1.36 14.43
C ILE A 135 14.11 -2.26 14.46
N ILE A 136 12.99 -1.73 13.98
CA ILE A 136 11.78 -2.52 13.72
C ILE A 136 11.65 -2.62 12.20
N ASP A 137 11.90 -3.82 11.66
CA ASP A 137 11.65 -4.10 10.25
C ASP A 137 10.16 -4.41 10.06
N GLY A 138 9.47 -3.55 9.31
CA GLY A 138 8.03 -3.58 9.09
C GLY A 138 7.27 -2.49 9.87
N GLY A 139 5.96 -2.67 10.00
CA GLY A 139 5.09 -1.74 10.73
C GLY A 139 5.07 -2.01 12.24
N PRO A 140 4.62 -1.05 13.08
CA PRO A 140 4.64 -1.20 14.54
C PRO A 140 3.79 -2.38 15.07
N MET A 141 2.79 -2.83 14.31
CA MET A 141 1.92 -3.94 14.70
C MET A 141 2.40 -5.32 14.23
N MET A 142 3.25 -5.38 13.18
CA MET A 142 3.61 -6.63 12.48
C MET A 142 5.12 -6.83 12.33
N GLY A 143 5.91 -5.82 12.69
CA GLY A 143 7.35 -5.79 12.49
C GLY A 143 8.10 -6.62 13.53
N LYS A 144 9.40 -6.81 13.26
CA LYS A 144 10.30 -7.59 14.11
C LYS A 144 11.51 -6.74 14.50
N PHE A 145 12.05 -6.98 15.68
CA PHE A 145 13.34 -6.43 16.07
C PHE A 145 14.44 -7.07 15.23
N VAL A 146 15.27 -6.24 14.61
CA VAL A 146 16.45 -6.63 13.83
C VAL A 146 17.69 -5.89 14.28
#